data_AF-A0A2H9N9R9-F1
#
_entry.id   AF-A0A2H9N9R9-F1
#
_cell.length_a   1.000
_cell.length_b   1.000
_cell.length_c   1.000
_cell.angle_alpha   90.00
_cell.angle_beta   90.00
_cell.angle_gamma   90.00
#
_symmetry.space_group_name_H-M   'P 1'
#
loop_
_entity.id
_entity.type
_entity.pdbx_description
1 polymer ?
#
loop_
_entity_poly.entity_id
_entity_poly.type
_entity_poly.pdbx_seq_one_letter_code
_entity_poly.pdbx_strand_id
1 'polypeptide(L)' 'MQIFVDADAFPKVIRDILIKASLRLSIPLIFVANKPLRLEKLPNVSLIMVPEGADVADDRIA' A
#
# COMPACT_ATOMS: atom_id res chain seq x y z
N MET A 1 5.58 13.92 2.12
CA MET A 1 4.32 13.28 2.55
C MET A 1 4.18 11.98 1.76
N GLN A 2 3.91 10.87 2.43
CA GLN A 2 3.69 9.56 1.80
C GLN A 2 2.62 8.82 2.59
N ILE A 3 1.89 7.94 1.93
CA ILE A 3 0.80 7.17 2.53
C ILE A 3 1.24 5.72 2.58
N PHE A 4 1.27 5.14 3.78
CA PHE A 4 1.45 3.71 3.96
C PHE A 4 0.09 3.06 4.24
N VAL A 5 -0.14 1.90 3.63
CA VAL A 5 -1.41 1.17 3.74
C VAL A 5 -1.12 -0.31 3.93
N ASP A 6 -1.67 -0.90 4.99
CA ASP A 6 -1.73 -2.35 5.13
C ASP A 6 -2.68 -2.93 4.08
N ALA A 7 -2.13 -3.69 3.13
CA ALA A 7 -2.87 -4.23 2.01
C ALA A 7 -3.77 -5.42 2.37
N ASP A 8 -3.57 -6.02 3.54
CA ASP A 8 -4.31 -7.20 4.00
C ASP A 8 -5.62 -6.81 4.71
N ALA A 9 -5.76 -5.54 5.09
CA ALA A 9 -6.91 -5.03 5.85
C ALA A 9 -8.11 -4.57 4.99
N PHE A 10 -7.97 -4.38 3.67
CA PHE A 10 -8.98 -3.68 2.86
C PHE A 10 -9.57 -4.48 1.68
N PRO A 11 -10.87 -4.29 1.36
CA PRO A 11 -11.48 -4.75 0.11
C PRO A 11 -10.85 -4.08 -1.12
N LYS A 12 -10.92 -4.75 -2.29
CA LYS A 12 -10.41 -4.22 -3.57
C LYS A 12 -10.92 -2.81 -3.90
N VAL A 13 -12.16 -2.49 -3.55
CA VAL A 13 -12.77 -1.18 -3.84
C VAL A 13 -12.02 -0.02 -3.17
N ILE A 14 -11.56 -0.20 -1.92
CA ILE A 14 -10.81 0.83 -1.18
C ILE A 14 -9.44 1.07 -1.83
N ARG A 15 -8.81 0.01 -2.33
CA ARG A 15 -7.52 0.08 -3.03
C ARG A 15 -7.60 0.99 -4.25
N ASP A 16 -8.64 0.85 -5.07
CA ASP A 16 -8.80 1.66 -6.28
C ASP A 16 -8.99 3.15 -5.94
N ILE A 17 -9.70 3.45 -4.84
CA ILE A 17 -9.89 4.82 -4.35
C ILE A 17 -8.55 5.41 -3.91
N LEU A 18 -7.76 4.66 -3.15
CA LEU A 18 -6.43 5.09 -2.69
C LEU A 18 -5.47 5.35 -3.84
N ILE A 19 -5.43 4.45 -4.84
CA ILE A 19 -4.61 4.61 -6.04
C ILE A 19 -5.02 5.87 -6.81
N LYS A 20 -6.33 6.07 -7.04
CA LYS A 20 -6.83 7.28 -7.72
C LYS A 20 -6.50 8.56 -6.95
N ALA A 21 -6.63 8.55 -5.63
CA ALA A 21 -6.30 9.69 -4.78
C ALA A 21 -4.80 10.01 -4.81
N SER A 22 -3.96 8.97 -4.70
CA SER A 22 -2.51 9.05 -4.80
C SER A 22 -2.07 9.66 -6.14
N LEU A 23 -2.65 9.19 -7.26
CA LEU A 23 -2.39 9.73 -8.59
C LEU A 23 -2.80 11.20 -8.71
N ARG A 24 -4.02 11.53 -8.30
CA ARG A 24 -4.57 12.89 -8.38
C ARG A 24 -3.76 13.89 -7.58
N LEU A 25 -3.27 13.49 -6.41
CA LEU A 25 -2.51 14.35 -5.51
C LEU A 25 -1.00 14.24 -5.71
N SER A 26 -0.53 13.34 -6.58
CA SER A 26 0.89 12.99 -6.76
C SER A 26 1.59 12.67 -5.43
N ILE A 27 0.88 12.01 -4.52
CA ILE A 27 1.40 11.57 -3.22
C ILE A 27 1.83 10.10 -3.35
N PRO A 28 3.07 9.73 -2.99
CA PRO A 28 3.49 8.33 -2.95
C PRO A 28 2.58 7.47 -2.07
N LEU A 29 2.11 6.36 -2.62
CA LEU A 29 1.28 5.35 -1.95
C LEU A 29 2.05 4.04 -1.89
N ILE A 30 2.28 3.57 -0.68
CA ILE A 30 3.10 2.40 -0.41
C ILE A 30 2.21 1.36 0.26
N PHE A 31 1.92 0.28 -0.45
CA PHE A 31 1.21 -0.86 0.10
C PHE A 31 2.21 -1.74 0.85
N VAL A 32 1.87 -2.12 2.08
CA VAL A 32 2.61 -3.09 2.87
C VAL A 32 1.76 -4.36 2.95
N ALA A 33 2.28 -5.50 2.52
CA ALA A 33 1.52 -6.74 2.44
C ALA A 33 2.32 -7.91 2.98
N ASN A 34 1.69 -8.77 3.77
CA ASN A 34 2.25 -10.07 4.15
C ASN A 34 1.89 -11.18 3.16
N LYS A 35 0.92 -10.93 2.25
CA LYS A 35 0.48 -11.86 1.21
C LYS A 35 0.75 -11.33 -0.19
N PRO A 36 0.89 -12.23 -1.20
CA PRO A 36 1.09 -11.84 -2.58
C PRO A 36 -0.01 -10.89 -3.07
N LEU A 37 0.38 -9.64 -3.35
CA LEU A 37 -0.52 -8.61 -3.84
C LEU A 37 -0.16 -8.26 -5.27
N ARG A 38 -1.12 -8.44 -6.19
CA ARG A 38 -0.96 -7.94 -7.56
C ARG A 38 -1.34 -6.46 -7.60
N LEU A 39 -0.35 -5.62 -7.87
CA LEU A 39 -0.52 -4.20 -8.16
C LEU A 39 -0.03 -3.91 -9.56
N GLU A 40 -0.71 -3.00 -10.24
CA GLU A 40 -0.24 -2.44 -11.50
C GLU A 40 0.98 -1.55 -11.24
N LYS A 41 1.94 -1.53 -12.17
CA LYS A 41 3.09 -0.64 -12.08
C LYS A 41 2.64 0.78 -12.37
N LEU A 42 2.53 1.59 -11.32
CA LEU A 42 2.22 3.01 -11.40
C LEU A 42 3.39 3.82 -10.80
N PRO A 43 3.68 5.02 -11.32
CA PRO A 43 4.89 5.78 -10.95
C PRO A 43 4.94 6.21 -9.47
N ASN A 44 3.78 6.31 -8.82
CA ASN A 44 3.59 6.77 -7.45
C ASN A 44 3.01 5.68 -6.53
N VAL A 45 2.94 4.43 -7.00
CA VAL A 45 2.46 3.30 -6.20
C VAL A 45 3.55 2.25 -6.10
N SER A 46 3.85 1.81 -4.88
CA SER A 46 4.81 0.75 -4.62
C SER A 46 4.26 -0.30 -3.65
N LEU A 47 4.92 -1.47 -3.64
CA LEU A 47 4.58 -2.59 -2.78
C LEU A 47 5.81 -3.00 -1.97
N ILE A 48 5.63 -3.12 -0.66
CA ILE A 48 6.60 -3.67 0.26
C ILE A 48 6.01 -5.00 0.76
N MET A 49 6.71 -6.09 0.46
CA MET A 49 6.40 -7.40 1.04
C MET A 49 7.05 -7.50 2.42
N VAL A 50 6.27 -7.92 3.40
CA VAL A 50 6.74 -8.23 4.76
C VAL A 50 6.49 -9.70 5.10
N PRO A 51 7.28 -10.30 6.01
CA PRO A 51 6.95 -11.61 6.58
C PRO A 51 5.58 -11.61 7.27
N GLU A 52 4.99 -12.79 7.43
CA GLU A 52 3.77 -12.98 8.21
C GLU A 52 4.03 -12.71 9.70
N GLY A 53 3.23 -11.83 10.31
CA GLY A 53 3.32 -11.43 11.71
C GLY A 53 2.47 -10.20 11.99
N ALA A 54 1.92 -10.11 13.21
CA ALA A 54 1.28 -8.88 13.67
C ALA A 54 2.35 -7.77 13.82
N ASP A 55 2.00 -6.53 13.53
CA ASP A 55 2.82 -5.31 13.69
C ASP A 55 4.05 -5.14 12.77
N VAL A 56 4.37 -6.13 11.91
CA VAL A 56 5.51 -6.03 10.97
C VAL A 56 5.32 -4.91 9.94
N ALA A 57 4.07 -4.57 9.63
CA ALA A 57 3.76 -3.44 8.76
C ALA A 57 4.08 -2.11 9.45
N ASP A 58 3.79 -1.98 10.74
CA ASP A 58 3.97 -0.74 11.50
C ASP A 58 5.46 -0.41 11.69
N ASP A 59 6.31 -1.42 11.86
CA ASP A 59 7.78 -1.27 11.91
C ASP A 59 8.38 -0.64 10.63
N ARG A 60 7.64 -0.62 9.52
CA ARG A 60 8.06 -0.06 8.23
C ARG A 60 7.49 1.34 7.98
N ILE A 61 6.67 1.87 8.88
CA ILE A 61 5.97 3.15 8.74
C ILE A 61 6.62 4.18 9.68
N ALA A 62 7.45 5.08 9.13
CA ALA A 62 8.09 6.20 9.84
C ALA A 62 7.80 7.54 9.16
#